data_AF-A0A3N4RTM4-F1
#
_entry.id   AF-A0A3N4RTM4-F1
#
_cell.length_a   1.000
_cell.length_b   1.000
_cell.length_c   1.000
_cell.angle_alpha   90.00
_cell.angle_beta   90.00
_cell.angle_gamma   90.00
#
_symmetry.space_group_name_H-M   'P 1'
#
loop_
_entity.id
_entity.type
_entity.pdbx_description
1 polymer ?
#
loop_
_entity_poly.entity_id
_entity_poly.type
_entity_poly.pdbx_seq_one_letter_code
_entity_poly.pdbx_strand_id
1 'polypeptide(L)' 'MTPPIQVLHGQPTPEELATVLAVVQSRAAARADAPARGPATAWTTRTHRPLPAPGPHAWRTSLWPR' A
#
# COMPACT_ATOMS: atom_id res chain seq x y z
N MET A 1 14.89 -20.98 12.71
CA MET A 1 13.74 -20.71 11.83
C MET A 1 13.37 -19.24 12.03
N THR A 2 13.48 -18.42 10.99
CA THR A 2 13.18 -16.97 11.09
C THR A 2 11.68 -16.77 11.25
N PRO A 3 11.20 -16.00 12.25
CA PRO A 3 9.77 -15.74 12.39
C PRO A 3 9.23 -15.00 11.15
N PRO A 4 7.99 -15.28 10.71
CA PRO A 4 7.43 -14.76 9.45
C PRO A 4 7.20 -13.23 9.46
N ILE A 5 7.27 -12.59 10.62
CA ILE A 5 7.17 -11.14 10.82
C ILE A 5 8.25 -10.68 11.80
N GLN A 6 8.78 -9.48 11.60
CA GLN A 6 9.78 -8.87 12.48
C GLN A 6 9.21 -7.65 13.18
N VAL A 7 9.39 -7.57 14.50
CA VAL A 7 9.03 -6.41 15.30
C VAL A 7 10.25 -5.49 15.38
N LEU A 8 10.18 -4.33 14.73
CA LEU A 8 11.30 -3.38 14.73
C LEU A 8 11.36 -2.53 16.01
N HIS A 9 10.20 -2.29 16.64
CA HIS A 9 10.05 -1.45 17.84
C HIS A 9 8.93 -1.98 18.75
N GLY A 10 9.05 -1.75 20.05
CA GLY A 10 8.07 -2.18 21.06
C GLY A 10 8.29 -3.60 21.60
N GLN A 11 7.45 -4.02 22.54
CA GLN A 11 7.44 -5.35 23.15
C GLN A 11 6.01 -5.90 23.14
N PRO A 12 5.48 -6.31 21.97
CA PRO A 12 4.11 -6.82 21.89
C PRO A 12 3.98 -8.14 22.65
N THR A 13 2.80 -8.39 23.21
CA THR A 13 2.54 -9.67 23.86
C THR A 13 2.41 -10.79 22.82
N PRO A 14 2.61 -12.06 23.20
CA PRO A 14 2.40 -13.19 22.30
C PRO A 14 0.98 -13.22 21.70
N GLU A 15 -0.02 -12.80 22.45
CA GLU A 15 -1.42 -12.74 22.03
C GLU A 15 -1.65 -11.68 20.95
N GLU A 16 -0.99 -10.52 21.07
CA GLU A 16 -1.05 -9.47 20.05
C GLU A 16 -0.39 -9.94 18.75
N LEU A 17 0.78 -10.60 18.83
CA LEU A 17 1.43 -11.19 17.66
C LEU A 17 0.57 -12.25 17.00
N ALA A 18 -0.07 -13.13 17.78
CA ALA A 18 -0.99 -14.13 17.28
C ALA A 18 -2.19 -13.48 16.55
N THR A 19 -2.73 -12.39 17.10
CA THR A 19 -3.83 -11.63 16.50
C THR A 19 -3.42 -11.03 15.14
N VAL A 20 -2.25 -10.40 15.08
CA VAL A 20 -1.72 -9.83 13.82
C VAL A 20 -1.51 -10.93 12.78
N LEU A 21 -0.93 -12.06 13.18
CA LEU A 21 -0.72 -13.20 12.28
C LEU A 21 -2.05 -13.76 11.75
N ALA A 22 -3.07 -13.90 12.61
CA ALA A 22 -4.39 -14.38 12.21
C ALA A 22 -5.04 -13.44 11.17
N VAL A 23 -4.95 -12.12 11.38
CA VAL A 23 -5.49 -11.13 10.44
C VAL A 23 -4.74 -11.14 9.10
N VAL A 24 -3.41 -11.25 9.12
CA VAL A 24 -2.60 -11.33 7.90
C VAL A 24 -2.95 -12.59 7.10
N GLN A 25 -3.05 -13.74 7.78
CA GLN A 25 -3.42 -15.01 7.14
C GLN A 25 -4.86 -14.98 6.60
N SER A 26 -5.82 -14.45 7.36
CA SER A 26 -7.21 -14.28 6.91
C SER A 26 -7.30 -13.43 5.64
N ARG A 27 -6.56 -12.32 5.57
CA ARG A 27 -6.51 -11.48 4.36
C ARG A 27 -5.83 -12.18 3.18
N ALA A 28 -4.79 -12.97 3.44
CA ALA A 28 -4.14 -13.76 2.40
C ALA A 28 -5.07 -14.84 1.83
N ALA A 29 -5.80 -15.56 2.70
CA ALA A 29 -6.80 -16.55 2.30
C ALA A 29 -7.95 -15.91 1.50
N ALA A 30 -8.50 -14.80 1.99
CA ALA A 30 -9.55 -14.06 1.28
C ALA A 30 -9.09 -13.56 -0.10
N ARG A 31 -7.80 -13.26 -0.28
CA ARG A 31 -7.23 -12.90 -1.58
C ARG A 31 -7.01 -14.10 -2.49
N ALA A 32 -6.71 -15.27 -1.93
CA ALA A 32 -6.56 -16.52 -2.69
C ALA A 32 -7.91 -16.99 -3.25
N ASP A 33 -8.99 -16.84 -2.46
CA ASP A 33 -10.36 -17.20 -2.86
C ASP A 33 -11.06 -16.08 -3.66
N ALA A 34 -10.41 -14.93 -3.85
CA ALA A 34 -11.00 -13.84 -4.59
C ALA A 34 -11.16 -14.24 -6.06
N PRO A 35 -12.34 -13.98 -6.67
CA PRO A 35 -12.53 -14.22 -8.09
C PRO A 35 -11.52 -13.43 -8.91
N ALA A 36 -11.14 -13.97 -10.08
CA ALA A 36 -10.26 -13.29 -11.00
C ALA A 36 -10.77 -11.86 -11.23
N ARG A 37 -9.93 -10.87 -10.92
CA ARG A 37 -10.30 -9.47 -11.10
C ARG A 37 -10.57 -9.27 -12.60
N GLY A 38 -11.73 -8.70 -12.91
CA GLY A 38 -12.08 -8.33 -14.27
C GLY A 38 -11.07 -7.38 -14.91
N PRO A 39 -11.17 -7.12 -16.22
CA PRO A 39 -10.23 -6.27 -16.94
C PRO A 39 -10.10 -4.92 -16.23
N ALA A 40 -8.86 -4.46 -16.11
CA ALA A 40 -8.59 -3.21 -15.42
C ALA A 40 -9.21 -2.03 -16.20
N THR A 41 -10.06 -1.27 -15.52
CA THR A 41 -10.67 -0.04 -16.06
C THR A 41 -9.72 1.15 -15.94
N ALA A 42 -10.04 2.26 -16.60
CA ALA A 42 -9.34 3.53 -16.42
C ALA A 42 -9.29 4.01 -14.96
N TRP A 43 -10.21 3.55 -14.10
CA TRP A 43 -10.24 3.90 -12.68
C TRP A 43 -9.43 2.97 -11.78
N THR A 44 -9.23 1.72 -12.22
CA THR A 44 -8.45 0.70 -11.48
C THR A 44 -7.01 0.57 -11.98
N THR A 45 -6.71 1.05 -13.18
CA THR A 45 -5.35 1.12 -13.72
C THR A 45 -4.65 2.34 -13.17
N ARG A 46 -3.57 2.13 -12.41
CA ARG A 46 -2.70 3.23 -11.98
C ARG A 46 -1.66 3.47 -13.08
N THR A 47 -2.08 4.10 -14.18
CA THR A 47 -1.15 4.60 -15.19
C THR A 47 -0.47 5.86 -14.64
N HIS A 48 0.73 5.69 -14.09
CA HIS A 48 1.56 6.81 -13.69
C HIS A 48 2.05 7.52 -14.96
N ARG A 49 1.32 8.54 -15.42
CA ARG A 49 1.88 9.46 -16.40
C ARG A 49 3.00 10.23 -15.71
N PRO A 50 4.25 10.22 -16.24
CA PRO A 50 5.31 11.02 -15.67
C PRO A 50 4.88 12.48 -15.66
N LEU A 51 4.90 13.07 -14.47
CA LEU A 51 4.71 14.51 -14.32
C LEU A 51 6.04 15.19 -14.65
N PRO A 52 6.04 16.34 -15.34
CA PRO A 52 7.25 17.12 -15.52
C PRO A 52 7.81 17.51 -14.16
N ALA A 53 9.12 17.39 -13.99
CA ALA A 53 9.78 17.82 -12.77
C ALA A 53 9.51 19.32 -12.55
N PRO A 54 9.14 19.74 -11.32
CA PRO A 54 8.97 21.16 -11.04
C PRO A 54 10.29 21.90 -11.26
N GLY A 55 10.24 22.98 -12.03
CA GLY A 55 11.40 23.87 -12.21
C GLY A 55 11.67 24.71 -10.95
N PRO A 56 12.82 25.43 -10.91
CA PRO A 56 13.08 26.43 -9.90
C PRO A 56 11.90 27.40 -9.82
N HIS A 57 11.37 27.66 -8.62
CA HIS A 57 10.20 28.52 -8.35
C HIS A 57 8.81 27.93 -8.67
N ALA A 58 8.68 26.66 -9.07
CA ALA A 58 7.37 26.06 -9.39
C ALA A 58 6.34 26.18 -8.25
N TRP A 59 6.78 26.18 -6.99
CA TRP A 59 5.89 26.40 -5.84
C TRP A 59 5.36 27.84 -5.76
N ARG A 60 6.16 28.85 -6.12
CA ARG A 60 5.76 30.27 -6.05
C ARG A 60 4.68 30.62 -7.07
N THR A 61 4.68 29.93 -8.21
CA THR A 61 3.73 30.16 -9.30
C THR A 61 2.55 29.19 -9.28
N SER A 62 2.46 28.32 -8.26
CA SER A 62 1.39 27.30 -8.17
C SER A 62 -0.02 27.87 -8.04
N LEU A 63 -0.17 29.10 -7.50
CA LEU A 63 -1.47 29.76 -7.33
C LEU A 63 -1.89 30.63 -8.54
N TRP A 64 -1.01 30.78 -9.54
CA TRP A 64 -1.27 31.67 -10.66
C TRP A 64 -2.13 30.94 -11.71
N PRO A 65 -3.15 31.60 -12.28
CA PRO A 65 -3.85 31.08 -13.44
C PRO A 65 -2.86 30.91 -14.60
N ARG A 66 -3.00 29.82 -15.36
CA ARG A 66 -2.27 29.61 -16.61
C ARG A 66 -3.00 30.26 -17.78
#